data_AF-A0A418IMC1-F1
#
_entry.id   AF-A0A418IMC1-F1
#
_cell.length_a   1.000
_cell.length_b   1.000
_cell.length_c   1.000
_cell.angle_alpha   90.00
_cell.angle_beta   90.00
_cell.angle_gamma   90.00
#
_symmetry.space_group_name_H-M   'P 1'
#
loop_
_entity.id
_entity.type
_entity.pdbx_description
1 polymer ?
#
loop_
_entity_poly.entity_id
_entity_poly.type
_entity_poly.pdbx_seq_one_letter_code
_entity_poly.pdbx_strand_id
1 'polypeptide(L)'
;MKVKYIDKRHWRRIIDREYTEVKVNNNKFKGIIGLVTMKKVREPLEVSVVGQNIIVADDNYQWLQILPEKKRYSITVMLDDKGNPLEYYFDINLKNVTQKGNARTIDLCLDVLVLPNGSYELVDEDDLQRALDTGQITKKQYHEAYVIAHQLMIKIDADFPTMQEKIMYCYHKIKQKAKGQKHSKHKPKVNKHNTHKPKQHTHDKHKHHKHTSTHKQGQQKTSHHE
;
A
#
# COMPACT_ATOMS: atom_id res chain seq x y z
N MET A 1 18.22 -6.09 -13.63
CA MET A 1 16.94 -5.98 -12.89
C MET A 1 17.21 -5.58 -11.45
N LYS A 2 16.37 -4.71 -10.88
CA LYS A 2 16.55 -4.19 -9.51
C LYS A 2 15.36 -4.52 -8.63
N VAL A 3 15.61 -4.84 -7.36
CA VAL A 3 14.55 -5.00 -6.36
C VAL A 3 14.32 -3.66 -5.69
N LYS A 4 13.16 -3.03 -5.91
CA LYS A 4 12.78 -1.74 -5.28
C LYS A 4 11.76 -2.00 -4.15
N TYR A 5 12.14 -1.72 -2.89
CA TYR A 5 11.21 -1.78 -1.75
C TYR A 5 10.40 -0.48 -1.64
N ILE A 6 9.11 -0.60 -1.35
CA ILE A 6 8.19 0.56 -1.37
C ILE A 6 8.31 1.46 -0.13
N ASP A 7 8.97 1.02 0.93
CA ASP A 7 9.18 1.83 2.13
C ASP A 7 10.42 2.73 2.06
N LYS A 8 11.11 2.71 0.92
CA LYS A 8 12.36 3.44 0.66
C LYS A 8 13.40 3.23 1.76
N ARG A 9 13.44 2.02 2.35
CA ARG A 9 14.25 1.74 3.54
C ARG A 9 15.74 2.05 3.42
N HIS A 10 16.29 1.98 2.21
CA HIS A 10 17.71 2.17 1.93
C HIS A 10 18.06 3.55 1.34
N TRP A 11 17.10 4.47 1.26
CA TRP A 11 17.35 5.78 0.66
C TRP A 11 18.04 6.73 1.65
N ARG A 12 19.36 6.90 1.47
CA ARG A 12 20.26 7.62 2.40
C ARG A 12 19.95 9.11 2.56
N ARG A 13 19.20 9.71 1.63
CA ARG A 13 18.78 11.12 1.67
C ARG A 13 17.81 11.40 2.82
N ILE A 14 17.00 10.40 3.20
CA ILE A 14 16.05 10.51 4.31
C ILE A 14 16.80 10.33 5.63
N ILE A 15 16.75 11.35 6.49
CA ILE A 15 17.26 11.30 7.87
C ILE A 15 16.20 10.69 8.79
N ASP A 16 14.97 11.18 8.68
CA ASP A 16 13.83 10.71 9.49
C ASP A 16 12.57 10.54 8.62
N ARG A 17 11.78 9.51 8.92
CA ARG A 17 10.53 9.22 8.20
C ARG A 17 9.46 8.54 9.05
N GLU A 18 8.21 8.82 8.69
CA GLU A 18 7.09 7.95 9.00
C GLU A 18 6.78 7.05 7.79
N TYR A 19 6.47 5.78 8.02
CA TYR A 19 6.00 4.86 6.98
C TYR A 19 4.68 4.22 7.38
N THR A 20 3.71 4.23 6.47
CA THR A 20 2.43 3.51 6.61
C THR A 20 2.22 2.62 5.39
N GLU A 21 1.59 1.45 5.60
CA GLU A 21 1.28 0.53 4.51
C GLU A 21 -0.11 -0.10 4.67
N VAL A 22 -0.83 -0.19 3.54
CA VAL A 22 -2.21 -0.68 3.48
C VAL A 22 -2.39 -1.58 2.27
N LYS A 23 -2.71 -2.86 2.52
CA LYS A 23 -3.25 -3.74 1.48
C LYS A 23 -4.71 -3.38 1.23
N VAL A 24 -5.09 -3.26 -0.04
CA VAL A 24 -6.43 -2.91 -0.48
C VAL A 24 -6.96 -4.01 -1.38
N ASN A 25 -8.20 -4.42 -1.14
CA ASN A 25 -8.93 -5.38 -1.96
C ASN A 25 -10.39 -4.93 -2.05
N ASN A 26 -10.72 -4.08 -3.02
CA ASN A 26 -12.09 -3.68 -3.32
C ASN A 26 -12.25 -3.36 -4.82
N ASN A 27 -13.46 -3.01 -5.24
CA ASN A 27 -13.78 -2.76 -6.66
C ASN A 27 -13.07 -1.52 -7.24
N LYS A 28 -12.57 -0.60 -6.39
CA LYS A 28 -11.86 0.62 -6.84
C LYS A 28 -10.37 0.37 -7.07
N PHE A 29 -9.74 -0.44 -6.21
CA PHE A 29 -8.32 -0.75 -6.30
C PHE A 29 -8.03 -2.09 -5.61
N LYS A 30 -7.14 -2.88 -6.23
CA LYS A 30 -6.60 -4.09 -5.64
C LYS A 30 -5.08 -4.05 -5.73
N GLY A 31 -4.40 -4.12 -4.59
CA GLY A 31 -2.96 -3.96 -4.52
C GLY A 31 -2.49 -3.56 -3.13
N ILE A 32 -1.29 -3.01 -3.05
CA ILE A 32 -0.74 -2.46 -1.81
C ILE A 32 -0.31 -1.01 -2.00
N ILE A 33 -0.56 -0.20 -0.98
CA ILE A 33 -0.23 1.22 -0.94
C ILE A 33 0.74 1.44 0.23
N GLY A 34 1.87 2.08 -0.04
CA GLY A 34 2.81 2.60 0.95
C GLY A 34 2.78 4.12 0.93
N LEU A 35 2.99 4.76 2.08
CA LEU A 35 3.19 6.20 2.19
C LEU A 35 4.42 6.45 3.05
N VAL A 36 5.45 7.01 2.45
CA VAL A 36 6.64 7.51 3.14
C VAL A 36 6.43 9.00 3.35
N THR A 37 6.49 9.46 4.60
CA THR A 37 6.54 10.90 4.92
C THR A 37 7.95 11.21 5.40
N MET A 38 8.65 12.06 4.65
CA MET A 38 10.03 12.43 4.93
C MET A 38 10.03 13.52 5.98
N LYS A 39 10.18 13.15 7.26
CA LYS A 39 10.18 14.13 8.36
C LYS A 39 11.38 15.06 8.30
N LYS A 40 12.52 14.51 7.89
CA LYS A 40 13.74 15.25 7.66
C LYS A 40 14.54 14.63 6.52
N VAL A 41 14.99 15.45 5.57
CA VAL A 41 15.97 15.06 4.54
C VAL A 41 17.32 15.73 4.81
N ARG A 42 18.39 15.16 4.23
CA ARG A 42 19.74 15.77 4.30
C ARG A 42 19.80 17.10 3.57
N GLU A 43 19.20 17.14 2.40
CA GLU A 43 19.08 18.29 1.51
C GLU A 43 17.94 17.97 0.52
N PRO A 44 17.26 19.01 -0.03
CA PRO A 44 16.23 18.83 -1.04
C PRO A 44 16.73 18.04 -2.26
N LEU A 45 15.84 17.30 -2.92
CA LEU A 45 16.09 16.70 -4.22
C LEU A 45 15.32 17.46 -5.29
N GLU A 46 16.05 18.12 -6.18
CA GLU A 46 15.54 18.73 -7.40
C GLU A 46 15.80 17.81 -8.58
N VAL A 47 14.82 17.68 -9.47
CA VAL A 47 14.88 16.94 -10.73
C VAL A 47 14.35 17.79 -11.87
N SER A 48 14.81 17.53 -13.10
CA SER A 48 14.29 18.17 -14.32
C SER A 48 13.41 17.17 -15.06
N VAL A 49 12.14 17.54 -15.30
CA VAL A 49 11.12 16.66 -15.86
C VAL A 49 10.29 17.45 -16.86
N VAL A 50 10.21 17.01 -18.11
CA VAL A 50 9.55 17.75 -19.21
C VAL A 50 10.01 19.22 -19.27
N GLY A 51 11.32 19.44 -19.09
CA GLY A 51 11.96 20.76 -19.11
C GLY A 51 11.64 21.68 -17.93
N GLN A 52 11.04 21.16 -16.85
CA GLN A 52 10.74 21.90 -15.62
C GLN A 52 11.54 21.36 -14.45
N ASN A 53 12.08 22.25 -13.62
CA ASN A 53 12.74 21.87 -12.38
C ASN A 53 11.73 21.74 -11.25
N ILE A 54 11.74 20.61 -10.56
CA ILE A 54 10.79 20.26 -9.50
C ILE A 54 11.55 19.73 -8.30
N ILE A 55 11.27 20.29 -7.12
CA ILE A 55 11.73 19.72 -5.85
C ILE A 55 10.80 18.56 -5.50
N VAL A 56 11.30 17.33 -5.58
CA VAL A 56 10.50 16.11 -5.38
C VAL A 56 10.65 15.50 -3.99
N ALA A 57 11.64 15.95 -3.23
CA ALA A 57 11.81 15.60 -1.83
C ALA A 57 12.39 16.75 -1.04
N ASP A 58 11.68 17.16 0.00
CA ASP A 58 12.12 18.10 1.02
C ASP A 58 11.52 17.67 2.37
N ASP A 59 11.78 18.45 3.41
CA ASP A 59 11.19 18.24 4.73
C ASP A 59 9.66 18.24 4.66
N ASN A 60 9.06 17.24 5.30
CA ASN A 60 7.63 16.94 5.34
C ASN A 60 6.97 16.52 4.02
N TYR A 61 7.74 16.38 2.93
CA TYR A 61 7.21 15.87 1.67
C TYR A 61 6.82 14.40 1.81
N GLN A 62 5.95 13.95 0.92
CA GLN A 62 5.40 12.60 0.97
C GLN A 62 5.61 11.86 -0.35
N TRP A 63 6.03 10.60 -0.28
CA TRP A 63 6.08 9.70 -1.43
C TRP A 63 5.03 8.62 -1.26
N LEU A 64 4.00 8.65 -2.11
CA LEU A 64 2.98 7.61 -2.20
C LEU A 64 3.47 6.53 -3.16
N GLN A 65 3.38 5.27 -2.73
CA GLN A 65 3.84 4.11 -3.48
C GLN A 65 2.67 3.18 -3.70
N ILE A 66 2.30 2.94 -4.95
CA ILE A 66 1.14 2.12 -5.32
C ILE A 66 1.62 0.95 -6.15
N LEU A 67 1.40 -0.27 -5.67
CA LEU A 67 1.66 -1.51 -6.39
C LEU A 67 0.32 -2.17 -6.70
N PRO A 68 -0.26 -1.93 -7.89
CA PRO A 68 -1.45 -2.63 -8.31
C PRO A 68 -1.18 -4.13 -8.44
N GLU A 69 -2.14 -4.95 -8.02
CA GLU A 69 -2.05 -6.40 -8.16
C GLU A 69 -2.20 -6.79 -9.64
N LYS A 70 -1.43 -7.78 -10.09
CA LYS A 70 -1.44 -8.30 -11.48
C LYS A 70 -1.14 -7.24 -12.56
N LYS A 71 -0.59 -6.09 -12.19
CA LYS A 71 -0.02 -5.12 -13.13
C LYS A 71 1.49 -5.23 -13.15
N ARG A 72 2.04 -4.89 -14.31
CA ARG A 72 3.47 -4.88 -14.64
C ARG A 72 4.08 -3.48 -14.52
N TYR A 73 3.51 -2.65 -13.65
CA TYR A 73 4.03 -1.33 -13.33
C TYR A 73 3.70 -0.97 -11.89
N SER A 74 4.46 -0.06 -11.29
CA SER A 74 4.17 0.60 -10.02
C SER A 74 3.94 2.08 -10.25
N ILE A 75 3.41 2.77 -9.24
CA ILE A 75 3.27 4.23 -9.28
C ILE A 75 3.96 4.80 -8.06
N THR A 76 4.89 5.72 -8.26
CA THR A 76 5.34 6.63 -7.21
C THR A 76 4.74 8.00 -7.46
N VAL A 77 4.10 8.60 -6.46
CA VAL A 77 3.67 10.00 -6.52
C VAL A 77 4.49 10.78 -5.53
N MET A 78 5.16 11.82 -6.02
CA MET A 78 5.87 12.80 -5.22
C MET A 78 4.86 13.87 -4.83
N LEU A 79 4.67 14.10 -3.54
CA LEU A 79 3.77 15.13 -3.02
C LEU A 79 4.53 16.12 -2.15
N ASP A 80 4.15 17.39 -2.25
CA ASP A 80 4.63 18.45 -1.36
C ASP A 80 4.18 18.23 0.10
N ASP A 81 4.57 19.15 0.98
CA ASP A 81 4.22 19.17 2.40
C ASP A 81 2.70 19.35 2.67
N LYS A 82 1.96 19.86 1.68
CA LYS A 82 0.49 20.02 1.70
C LYS A 82 -0.24 18.81 1.12
N GLY A 83 0.47 17.89 0.48
CA GLY A 83 -0.08 16.71 -0.17
C GLY A 83 -0.60 16.99 -1.58
N ASN A 84 -0.13 18.04 -2.24
CA ASN A 84 -0.36 18.27 -3.66
C ASN A 84 0.62 17.41 -4.48
N PRO A 85 0.15 16.69 -5.51
CA PRO A 85 1.04 15.97 -6.41
C PRO A 85 1.95 16.90 -7.20
N LEU A 86 3.23 16.56 -7.27
CA LEU A 86 4.26 17.27 -8.00
C LEU A 86 4.68 16.50 -9.26
N GLU A 87 4.77 15.18 -9.15
CA GLU A 87 5.23 14.29 -10.21
C GLU A 87 4.73 12.86 -9.97
N TYR A 88 4.55 12.11 -11.07
CA TYR A 88 4.15 10.71 -11.07
C TYR A 88 5.16 9.88 -11.85
N TYR A 89 5.73 8.86 -11.21
CA TYR A 89 6.57 7.86 -11.86
C TYR A 89 5.72 6.63 -12.08
N PHE A 90 5.72 6.11 -13.29
CA PHE A 90 5.18 4.80 -13.60
C PHE A 90 6.34 3.84 -13.88
N ASP A 91 6.89 3.20 -12.83
CA ASP A 91 8.00 2.27 -13.04
C ASP A 91 7.53 1.00 -13.75
N ILE A 92 8.19 0.61 -14.84
CA ILE A 92 7.87 -0.62 -15.56
C ILE A 92 8.53 -1.81 -14.86
N ASN A 93 7.70 -2.78 -14.49
CA ASN A 93 8.10 -3.89 -13.64
C ASN A 93 7.89 -5.23 -14.34
N LEU A 94 8.81 -6.16 -14.10
CA LEU A 94 8.59 -7.57 -14.37
C LEU A 94 7.50 -8.13 -13.44
N LYS A 95 7.49 -7.70 -12.17
CA LYS A 95 6.54 -8.19 -11.16
C LYS A 95 6.42 -7.23 -9.98
N ASN A 96 5.20 -7.10 -9.47
CA ASN A 96 4.91 -6.50 -8.18
C ASN A 96 4.71 -7.60 -7.12
N VAL A 97 5.37 -7.47 -5.96
CA VAL A 97 5.13 -8.26 -4.76
C VAL A 97 4.31 -7.41 -3.79
N THR A 98 3.05 -7.80 -3.55
CA THR A 98 2.08 -7.03 -2.73
C THR A 98 1.91 -7.59 -1.32
N GLN A 99 2.95 -8.26 -0.80
CA GLN A 99 2.96 -8.81 0.56
C GLN A 99 3.24 -7.72 1.58
N LYS A 100 2.34 -7.58 2.56
CA LYS A 100 2.47 -6.56 3.62
C LYS A 100 3.79 -6.73 4.39
N GLY A 101 4.53 -5.63 4.61
CA GLY A 101 5.84 -5.61 5.27
C GLY A 101 7.02 -6.07 4.38
N ASN A 102 6.73 -6.59 3.19
CA ASN A 102 7.73 -7.09 2.25
C ASN A 102 7.41 -6.68 0.80
N ALA A 103 6.65 -5.60 0.64
CA ALA A 103 6.20 -5.15 -0.66
C ALA A 103 7.35 -4.52 -1.44
N ARG A 104 7.50 -4.96 -2.68
CA ARG A 104 8.61 -4.62 -3.55
C ARG A 104 8.29 -4.90 -5.01
N THR A 105 9.03 -4.28 -5.91
CA THR A 105 8.95 -4.55 -7.35
C THR A 105 10.23 -5.21 -7.84
N ILE A 106 10.12 -5.94 -8.95
CA ILE A 106 11.25 -6.36 -9.78
C ILE A 106 11.23 -5.44 -11.00
N ASP A 107 12.11 -4.47 -10.99
CA ASP A 107 12.17 -3.32 -11.87
C ASP A 107 12.91 -3.63 -13.18
N LEU A 108 12.35 -3.14 -14.29
CA LEU A 108 12.90 -3.26 -15.64
C LEU A 108 13.59 -1.98 -16.11
N CYS A 109 13.90 -1.05 -15.20
CA CYS A 109 14.59 0.22 -15.46
C CYS A 109 13.78 1.28 -16.21
N LEU A 110 12.97 0.90 -17.20
CA LEU A 110 12.19 1.85 -17.99
C LEU A 110 11.07 2.48 -17.14
N ASP A 111 10.96 3.81 -17.18
CA ASP A 111 9.99 4.58 -16.41
C ASP A 111 9.25 5.59 -17.30
N VAL A 112 7.96 5.85 -17.03
CA VAL A 112 7.22 6.98 -17.62
C VAL A 112 7.00 8.03 -16.54
N LEU A 113 7.55 9.23 -16.73
CA LEU A 113 7.37 10.37 -15.82
C LEU A 113 6.23 11.25 -16.31
N VAL A 114 5.35 11.67 -15.42
CA VAL A 114 4.17 12.48 -15.76
C VAL A 114 4.04 13.64 -14.79
N LEU A 115 3.73 14.82 -15.31
CA LEU A 115 3.43 16.01 -14.53
C LEU A 115 1.92 16.13 -14.24
N PRO A 116 1.48 16.92 -13.25
CA PRO A 116 0.06 17.09 -12.92
C PRO A 116 -0.81 17.63 -14.06
N ASN A 117 -0.20 18.28 -15.05
CA ASN A 117 -0.90 18.75 -16.27
C ASN A 117 -1.07 17.65 -17.33
N GLY A 118 -0.57 16.43 -17.11
CA GLY A 118 -0.64 15.29 -18.02
C GLY A 118 0.49 15.21 -19.05
N SER A 119 1.38 16.21 -19.12
CA SER A 119 2.60 16.08 -19.93
C SER A 119 3.52 14.99 -19.36
N TYR A 120 4.19 14.25 -20.24
CA TYR A 120 5.01 13.11 -19.85
C TYR A 120 6.26 12.95 -20.69
N GLU A 121 7.20 12.15 -20.18
CA GLU A 121 8.39 11.69 -20.89
C GLU A 121 8.70 10.23 -20.55
N LEU A 122 9.32 9.53 -21.51
CA LEU A 122 9.88 8.20 -21.32
C LEU A 122 11.36 8.36 -20.97
N VAL A 123 11.81 7.72 -19.90
CA VAL A 123 13.20 7.85 -19.40
C VAL A 123 13.81 6.48 -19.12
N ASP A 124 15.13 6.47 -18.92
CA ASP A 124 15.92 5.29 -18.56
C ASP A 124 15.96 4.19 -19.65
N GLU A 125 15.72 4.57 -20.91
CA GLU A 125 15.87 3.70 -22.09
C GLU A 125 17.30 3.12 -22.19
N ASP A 126 18.31 3.94 -21.90
CA ASP A 126 19.71 3.52 -21.88
C ASP A 126 19.99 2.49 -20.77
N ASP A 127 19.34 2.60 -19.61
CA ASP A 127 19.48 1.62 -18.53
C ASP A 127 18.81 0.29 -18.88
N LEU A 128 17.65 0.34 -19.53
CA LEU A 128 17.00 -0.84 -20.08
C LEU A 128 17.88 -1.52 -21.14
N GLN A 129 18.51 -0.76 -22.04
CA GLN A 129 19.44 -1.28 -23.05
C GLN A 129 20.68 -1.91 -22.40
N ARG A 130 21.31 -1.22 -21.44
CA ARG A 130 22.42 -1.80 -20.66
C ARG A 130 22.04 -3.09 -19.95
N ALA A 131 20.82 -3.18 -19.42
CA ALA A 131 20.34 -4.40 -18.78
C ALA A 131 20.20 -5.55 -19.79
N LEU A 132 19.84 -5.27 -21.04
CA LEU A 132 19.81 -6.26 -22.11
C LEU A 132 21.22 -6.70 -22.50
N ASP A 133 22.12 -5.74 -22.75
CA ASP A 133 23.50 -5.99 -23.21
C ASP A 133 24.32 -6.79 -22.19
N THR A 134 24.07 -6.55 -20.90
CA THR A 134 24.71 -7.28 -19.80
C THR A 134 24.01 -8.61 -19.46
N GLY A 135 22.97 -9.00 -20.20
CA GLY A 135 22.23 -10.25 -20.00
C GLY A 135 21.37 -10.28 -18.72
N GLN A 136 21.15 -9.14 -18.06
CA GLN A 136 20.29 -9.07 -16.87
C GLN A 136 18.81 -9.22 -17.19
N ILE A 137 18.41 -8.93 -18.43
CA ILE A 137 17.07 -9.17 -18.96
C ILE A 137 17.17 -9.86 -20.32
N THR A 138 16.12 -10.58 -20.69
CA THR A 138 15.97 -11.19 -22.00
C THR A 138 15.45 -10.17 -23.02
N LYS A 139 15.69 -10.43 -24.32
CA LYS A 139 15.10 -9.64 -25.41
C LYS A 139 13.56 -9.57 -25.33
N LYS A 140 12.92 -10.64 -24.86
CA LYS A 140 11.46 -10.65 -24.60
C LYS A 140 11.07 -9.64 -23.52
N GLN A 141 11.77 -9.63 -22.38
CA GLN A 141 11.50 -8.67 -21.29
C GLN A 141 11.75 -7.22 -21.72
N TYR A 142 12.79 -6.98 -22.53
CA TYR A 142 13.07 -5.68 -23.14
C TYR A 142 11.88 -5.19 -23.98
N HIS A 143 11.39 -6.00 -24.92
CA HIS A 143 10.22 -5.64 -25.73
C HIS A 143 8.94 -5.48 -24.90
N GLU A 144 8.72 -6.35 -23.91
CA GLU A 144 7.58 -6.22 -23.01
C GLU A 144 7.60 -4.90 -22.23
N ALA A 145 8.78 -4.40 -21.85
CA ALA A 145 8.90 -3.13 -21.13
C ALA A 145 8.33 -1.97 -21.96
N TYR A 146 8.76 -1.82 -23.22
CA TYR A 146 8.22 -0.81 -24.14
C TYR A 146 6.73 -0.97 -24.41
N VAL A 147 6.24 -2.21 -24.58
CA VAL A 147 4.81 -2.46 -24.79
C VAL A 147 3.99 -1.95 -23.60
N ILE A 148 4.45 -2.18 -22.36
CA ILE A 148 3.75 -1.69 -21.16
C ILE A 148 3.84 -0.17 -21.05
N ALA A 149 5.01 0.42 -21.32
CA ALA A 149 5.21 1.88 -21.30
C ALA A 149 4.30 2.59 -22.31
N HIS A 150 4.27 2.15 -23.57
CA HIS A 150 3.39 2.71 -24.60
C HIS A 150 1.91 2.57 -24.25
N GLN A 151 1.51 1.43 -23.67
CA GLN A 151 0.13 1.25 -23.19
C GLN A 151 -0.25 2.18 -22.02
N LEU A 152 0.73 2.62 -21.22
CA LEU A 152 0.52 3.63 -20.19
C LEU A 152 0.42 5.02 -20.82
N MET A 153 1.34 5.37 -21.72
CA MET A 153 1.35 6.65 -22.45
C MET A 153 0.02 6.88 -23.18
N ILE A 154 -0.49 5.89 -23.92
CA ILE A 154 -1.80 5.97 -24.58
C ILE A 154 -2.94 6.27 -23.59
N LYS A 155 -2.89 5.71 -22.37
CA LYS A 155 -3.91 5.96 -21.35
C LYS A 155 -3.76 7.33 -20.69
N ILE A 156 -2.53 7.80 -20.53
CA ILE A 156 -2.22 9.13 -20.02
C ILE A 156 -2.73 10.17 -21.03
N ASP A 157 -2.41 10.01 -22.31
CA ASP A 157 -2.91 10.84 -23.41
C ASP A 157 -4.42 10.87 -23.48
N ALA A 158 -5.06 9.70 -23.30
CA ALA A 158 -6.51 9.61 -23.41
C ALA A 158 -7.25 10.28 -22.24
N ASP A 159 -6.82 10.05 -20.99
CA ASP A 159 -7.51 10.55 -19.80
C ASP A 159 -6.65 10.46 -18.52
N PHE A 160 -5.61 11.30 -18.45
CA PHE A 160 -4.82 11.45 -17.24
C PHE A 160 -5.62 11.92 -16.01
N PRO A 161 -6.57 12.89 -16.11
CA PRO A 161 -7.36 13.32 -14.94
C PRO A 161 -8.07 12.17 -14.21
N THR A 162 -8.74 11.26 -14.94
CA THR A 162 -9.37 10.09 -14.31
C THR A 162 -8.34 9.14 -13.71
N MET A 163 -7.15 9.00 -14.30
CA MET A 163 -6.06 8.22 -13.72
C MET A 163 -5.57 8.84 -12.42
N GLN A 164 -5.36 10.15 -12.40
CA GLN A 164 -4.99 10.94 -11.23
C GLN A 164 -6.02 10.81 -10.11
N GLU A 165 -7.33 10.84 -10.40
CA GLU A 165 -8.37 10.62 -9.39
C GLU A 165 -8.25 9.24 -8.71
N LYS A 166 -7.97 8.18 -9.47
CA LYS A 166 -7.77 6.82 -8.93
C LYS A 166 -6.51 6.72 -8.08
N ILE A 167 -5.44 7.41 -8.48
CA ILE A 167 -4.20 7.53 -7.71
C ILE A 167 -4.47 8.29 -6.40
N MET A 168 -5.17 9.42 -6.46
CA MET A 168 -5.49 10.21 -5.28
C MET A 168 -6.50 9.51 -4.36
N TYR A 169 -7.39 8.66 -4.87
CA TYR A 169 -8.17 7.76 -4.02
C TYR A 169 -7.28 6.90 -3.10
N CYS A 170 -6.15 6.39 -3.62
CA CYS A 170 -5.19 5.62 -2.84
C CYS A 170 -4.54 6.49 -1.74
N TYR A 171 -4.15 7.73 -2.06
CA TYR A 171 -3.61 8.70 -1.11
C TYR A 171 -4.57 8.97 0.06
N HIS A 172 -5.83 9.34 -0.24
CA HIS A 172 -6.83 9.62 0.79
C HIS A 172 -7.10 8.40 1.67
N LYS A 173 -7.17 7.21 1.06
CA LYS A 173 -7.39 5.95 1.79
C LYS A 173 -6.29 5.66 2.81
N ILE A 174 -5.02 5.83 2.44
CA ILE A 174 -3.92 5.59 3.37
C ILE A 174 -3.85 6.66 4.47
N LYS A 175 -4.14 7.94 4.15
CA LYS A 175 -4.19 9.03 5.15
C LYS A 175 -5.30 8.81 6.18
N GLN A 176 -6.48 8.35 5.77
CA GLN A 176 -7.57 8.01 6.71
C GLN A 176 -7.16 6.90 7.69
N LYS A 177 -6.48 5.86 7.19
CA LYS A 177 -5.98 4.76 8.03
C LYS A 177 -4.90 5.21 9.02
N ALA A 178 -3.99 6.10 8.60
CA ALA A 178 -2.97 6.66 9.48
C ALA A 178 -3.60 7.49 10.63
N LYS A 179 -4.63 8.30 10.35
CA LYS A 179 -5.38 9.04 11.39
C LYS A 179 -6.07 8.11 12.39
N GLY A 180 -6.75 7.06 11.90
CA GLY A 180 -7.41 6.07 12.77
C GLY A 180 -6.46 5.33 13.71
N GLN A 181 -5.23 5.06 13.26
CA GLN A 181 -4.20 4.45 14.11
C GLN A 181 -3.67 5.40 15.20
N LYS A 182 -3.54 6.71 14.91
CA LYS A 182 -3.13 7.71 15.92
C LYS A 182 -4.20 7.89 17.02
N HIS A 183 -5.49 7.87 16.66
CA HIS A 183 -6.60 7.91 17.64
C HIS A 183 -6.72 6.63 18.48
N SER A 184 -6.46 5.45 17.90
CA SER A 184 -6.48 4.17 18.65
C SER A 184 -5.39 4.08 19.72
N LYS A 185 -4.25 4.76 19.56
CA LYS A 185 -3.15 4.75 20.55
C LYS A 185 -3.39 5.68 21.75
N HIS A 186 -4.36 6.60 21.67
CA HIS A 186 -4.64 7.60 22.71
C HIS A 186 -5.89 7.30 23.56
N LYS A 187 -6.52 6.12 23.44
CA LYS A 187 -7.56 5.72 24.39
C LYS A 187 -6.91 5.28 25.72
N PRO A 188 -7.18 5.95 26.86
CA PRO A 188 -6.70 5.48 28.14
C PRO A 188 -7.31 4.09 28.41
N LYS A 189 -6.45 3.12 28.76
CA LYS A 189 -6.90 1.84 29.28
C LYS A 189 -7.63 2.11 30.59
N VAL A 190 -8.96 2.09 30.57
CA VAL A 190 -9.76 2.03 31.80
C VAL A 190 -9.49 0.67 32.42
N ASN A 191 -8.59 0.64 33.42
CA ASN A 191 -8.44 -0.51 34.30
C ASN A 191 -9.76 -0.67 35.06
N LYS A 192 -10.57 -1.66 34.68
CA LYS A 192 -11.67 -2.13 35.54
C LYS A 192 -11.03 -2.81 36.75
N HIS A 193 -10.92 -2.08 37.85
CA HIS A 193 -10.69 -2.68 39.16
C HIS A 193 -11.89 -3.58 39.49
N ASN A 194 -11.64 -4.89 39.56
CA ASN A 194 -12.55 -5.83 40.20
C ASN A 194 -12.55 -5.55 41.70
N THR A 195 -13.54 -4.79 42.19
CA THR A 195 -13.84 -4.73 43.61
C THR A 195 -14.65 -5.96 44.00
N HIS A 196 -14.01 -6.91 44.69
CA HIS A 196 -14.69 -7.93 45.48
C HIS A 196 -15.58 -7.25 46.54
N LYS A 197 -16.89 -7.57 46.54
CA LYS A 197 -17.77 -7.30 47.68
C LYS A 197 -17.85 -8.55 48.58
N PRO A 198 -17.80 -8.41 49.92
CA PRO A 198 -17.91 -9.54 50.82
C PRO A 198 -19.35 -10.04 50.95
N LYS A 199 -19.49 -11.35 51.15
CA LYS A 199 -20.74 -12.06 51.44
C LYS A 199 -21.29 -11.64 52.81
N GLN A 200 -22.60 -11.39 52.87
CA GLN A 200 -23.38 -11.51 54.11
C GLN A 200 -24.51 -12.51 53.89
N HIS A 201 -24.56 -13.49 54.78
CA HIS A 201 -25.62 -14.47 54.95
C HIS A 201 -26.76 -13.86 55.77
N THR A 202 -28.00 -14.06 55.35
CA THR A 202 -29.14 -14.26 56.26
C THR A 202 -30.10 -15.29 55.64
N HIS A 203 -30.36 -16.34 56.41
CA HIS A 203 -31.41 -17.33 56.21
C HIS A 203 -32.80 -16.68 56.32
N ASP A 204 -33.78 -17.09 55.50
CA ASP A 204 -34.91 -17.86 56.04
C ASP A 204 -35.77 -18.59 54.98
N LYS A 205 -36.53 -19.57 55.50
CA LYS A 205 -37.09 -20.77 54.86
C LYS A 205 -38.44 -20.62 54.13
N HIS A 206 -38.71 -21.66 53.30
CA HIS A 206 -39.99 -22.35 52.96
C HIS A 206 -40.41 -22.26 51.48
N LYS A 207 -41.00 -23.27 50.81
CA LYS A 207 -41.27 -24.72 50.96
C LYS A 207 -41.81 -25.20 49.58
N HIS A 208 -41.51 -26.45 49.19
CA HIS A 208 -42.23 -27.37 48.25
C HIS A 208 -42.59 -26.90 46.81
N HIS A 209 -42.50 -27.66 45.71
CA HIS A 209 -42.74 -29.09 45.36
C HIS A 209 -41.72 -29.56 44.28
N LYS A 210 -41.12 -30.78 44.32
CA LYS A 210 -41.58 -32.05 43.69
C LYS A 210 -42.12 -31.86 42.24
N HIS A 211 -41.61 -32.47 41.16
CA HIS A 211 -41.42 -33.91 40.91
C HIS A 211 -40.65 -34.20 39.58
N THR A 212 -39.82 -35.27 39.57
CA THR A 212 -39.51 -36.29 38.51
C THR A 212 -38.99 -35.88 37.11
N SER A 213 -37.75 -36.22 36.70
CA SER A 213 -37.22 -37.51 36.15
C SER A 213 -37.93 -37.94 34.85
N THR A 214 -37.29 -38.18 33.70
CA THR A 214 -36.40 -39.32 33.31
C THR A 214 -35.91 -39.11 31.85
N HIS A 215 -34.64 -39.37 31.49
CA HIS A 215 -34.13 -40.57 30.77
C HIS A 215 -34.94 -40.97 29.50
N LYS A 216 -34.41 -41.12 28.27
CA LYS A 216 -33.36 -42.01 27.69
C LYS A 216 -33.11 -41.54 26.23
N GLN A 217 -31.90 -41.53 25.67
CA GLN A 217 -31.14 -42.63 25.04
C GLN A 217 -31.86 -43.44 23.94
N GLY A 218 -31.22 -43.48 22.76
CA GLY A 218 -31.41 -44.41 21.64
C GLY A 218 -30.86 -43.77 20.35
N GLN A 219 -29.66 -44.12 19.85
CA GLN A 219 -29.36 -45.24 18.93
C GLN A 219 -30.19 -45.17 17.63
N GLN A 220 -29.71 -45.40 16.41
CA GLN A 220 -28.47 -45.94 15.84
C GLN A 220 -28.64 -45.84 14.30
N LYS A 221 -27.52 -45.83 13.55
CA LYS A 221 -27.33 -46.49 12.23
C LYS A 221 -28.18 -45.96 11.04
N THR A 222 -27.78 -45.98 9.77
CA THR A 222 -26.66 -46.53 8.97
C THR A 222 -26.84 -46.03 7.54
N SER A 223 -25.74 -45.96 6.77
CA SER A 223 -25.61 -46.31 5.32
C SER A 223 -26.50 -45.57 4.30
N HIS A 224 -26.05 -45.13 3.13
CA HIS A 224 -25.22 -45.76 2.11
C HIS A 224 -24.87 -44.69 1.03
N HIS A 225 -23.83 -44.98 0.23
CA HIS A 225 -23.65 -44.76 -1.24
C HIS A 225 -24.35 -43.54 -1.88
N GLU A 226 -23.69 -42.67 -2.66
CA GLU A 226 -22.59 -42.77 -3.64
C GLU A 226 -21.76 -41.47 -3.64
#